data_AF-A0A2S1X6T8-F1
#
_entry.id   AF-A0A2S1X6T8-F1
#
_cell.length_a   1.000
_cell.length_b   1.000
_cell.length_c   1.000
_cell.angle_alpha   90.00
_cell.angle_beta   90.00
_cell.angle_gamma   90.00
#
_symmetry.space_group_name_H-M   'P 1'
#
loop_
_entity.id
_entity.type
_entity.pdbx_description
1 polymer ?
#
loop_
_entity_poly.entity_id
_entity_poly.type
_entity_poly.pdbx_seq_one_letter_code
_entity_poly.pdbx_strand_id
1 'polypeptide(L)' 'IGGHGVGSYLSVHEGPCGISPLSTTVPLEPGMIISNEPGYYKEGAYGIRIENLVT' A
#
# COMPACT_ATOMS: atom_id res chain seq x y z
N ILE A 1 3.75 0.96 8.42
CA ILE A 1 3.74 1.39 7.01
C ILE A 1 3.12 0.24 6.22
N GLY A 2 2.14 0.52 5.38
CA GLY A 2 1.42 -0.48 4.58
C GLY A 2 1.24 0.03 3.17
N GLY A 3 1.08 -0.89 2.22
CA GLY A 3 0.88 -0.59 0.81
C GLY A 3 0.58 -1.83 -0.02
N HIS A 4 -0.11 -1.65 -1.12
CA HIS A 4 -0.45 -2.69 -2.09
C HIS A 4 -0.15 -2.21 -3.51
N GLY A 5 -0.01 -3.14 -4.46
CA GLY A 5 0.05 -2.79 -5.88
C GLY A 5 -1.28 -2.22 -6.38
N VAL A 6 -1.22 -1.41 -7.44
CA VAL A 6 -2.38 -0.82 -8.11
C VAL A 6 -2.26 -1.02 -9.61
N GLY A 7 -3.28 -1.65 -10.21
CA GLY A 7 -3.32 -1.91 -11.64
C GLY A 7 -3.81 -0.72 -12.46
N SER A 8 -3.27 -0.55 -13.67
CA SER A 8 -3.70 0.50 -14.61
C SER A 8 -5.04 0.13 -15.23
N TYR A 9 -6.11 0.85 -14.86
CA TYR A 9 -7.50 0.53 -15.22
C TYR A 9 -7.96 -0.88 -14.78
N LEU A 10 -7.28 -1.48 -13.81
CA LEU A 10 -7.55 -2.80 -13.27
C LEU A 10 -7.85 -2.70 -11.76
N SER A 11 -7.47 -3.72 -10.99
CA SER A 11 -7.75 -3.80 -9.56
C SER A 11 -7.01 -2.72 -8.77
N VAL A 12 -7.73 -2.09 -7.84
CA VAL A 12 -7.13 -1.13 -6.88
C VAL A 12 -6.18 -1.83 -5.90
N HIS A 13 -6.39 -3.12 -5.62
CA HIS A 13 -5.45 -3.98 -4.91
C HIS A 13 -4.95 -5.06 -5.88
N GLU A 14 -3.74 -4.89 -6.40
CA GLU A 14 -3.12 -5.80 -7.36
C GLU A 14 -1.88 -6.44 -6.73
N GLY A 15 -1.86 -7.78 -6.68
CA GLY A 15 -0.67 -8.53 -6.30
C GLY A 15 0.22 -8.84 -7.50
N PRO A 16 1.42 -9.41 -7.28
CA PRO A 16 1.94 -9.89 -6.00
C PRO A 16 2.75 -8.86 -5.20
N CYS A 17 3.00 -7.66 -5.75
CA CYS A 17 3.80 -6.64 -5.08
C CYS A 17 3.02 -5.92 -3.97
N GLY A 18 3.73 -5.48 -2.93
CA GLY A 18 3.14 -4.77 -1.80
C GLY A 18 4.12 -4.51 -0.67
N ILE A 19 3.77 -3.59 0.22
CA ILE A 19 4.52 -3.23 1.42
C ILE A 19 3.72 -3.73 2.62
N SER A 20 4.18 -4.80 3.24
CA SER A 20 3.54 -5.38 4.42
C SER A 20 4.57 -5.73 5.49
N PRO A 21 4.21 -5.63 6.78
CA PRO A 21 5.01 -6.24 7.85
C PRO A 21 5.06 -7.78 7.73
N LEU A 22 4.06 -8.38 7.08
CA LEU A 22 4.13 -9.77 6.65
C LEU A 22 5.01 -9.85 5.41
N SER A 23 5.82 -10.90 5.30
CA SER A 23 6.76 -11.06 4.19
C SER A 23 6.05 -11.01 2.83
N THR A 24 6.28 -9.95 2.05
CA THR A 24 6.06 -9.98 0.60
C THR A 24 7.16 -10.84 -0.03
N THR A 25 6.79 -11.85 -0.82
CA THR A 25 7.74 -12.81 -1.40
C THR A 25 8.36 -12.34 -2.73
N VAL A 26 7.93 -11.17 -3.23
CA VAL A 26 8.35 -10.60 -4.51
C VAL A 26 9.07 -9.28 -4.28
N PRO A 27 10.28 -9.08 -4.86
CA PRO A 27 10.99 -7.81 -4.77
C PRO A 27 10.24 -6.70 -5.53
N LEU A 28 10.38 -5.46 -5.07
CA LEU A 28 9.89 -4.30 -5.81
C LEU A 28 10.81 -4.00 -7.00
N GLU A 29 10.22 -3.76 -8.16
CA GLU A 29 10.93 -3.46 -9.40
C GLU A 29 10.44 -2.12 -10.00
N PRO A 30 11.28 -1.42 -10.78
CA PRO A 30 10.88 -0.20 -11.47
C PRO A 30 9.63 -0.40 -12.34
N GLY A 31 8.70 0.55 -12.25
CA GLY A 31 7.44 0.53 -13.02
C GLY A 31 6.25 -0.09 -12.28
N MET A 32 6.47 -0.70 -11.11
CA MET A 32 5.38 -1.07 -10.21
C MET A 32 4.74 0.18 -9.58
N ILE A 33 3.40 0.25 -9.59
CA ILE A 33 2.66 1.32 -8.91
C ILE A 33 2.22 0.81 -7.54
N ILE A 34 2.66 1.47 -6.47
CA ILE A 34 2.45 1.02 -5.09
C ILE A 34 1.75 2.13 -4.28
N SER A 35 0.76 1.76 -3.45
CA SER A 35 0.23 2.67 -2.44
C SER A 35 1.17 2.79 -1.24
N ASN A 36 1.25 3.99 -0.66
CA ASN A 36 1.93 4.25 0.59
C ASN A 36 0.94 4.88 1.56
N GLU A 37 0.42 4.08 2.49
CA GLU A 37 -0.76 4.43 3.29
C GLU A 37 -0.58 4.26 4.82
N PRO A 38 0.39 4.94 5.45
CA PRO A 38 0.49 4.94 6.90
C PRO A 38 -0.78 5.50 7.55
N GLY A 39 -1.23 4.81 8.60
CA GLY A 39 -2.35 5.24 9.41
C GLY A 39 -2.10 5.08 10.91
N TYR A 40 -2.77 5.92 11.69
CA TYR A 40 -2.84 5.84 13.14
C TYR A 40 -4.29 6.03 13.58
N TYR A 41 -4.73 5.20 14.52
CA TYR A 41 -6.09 5.21 15.03
C TYR A 41 -6.06 5.23 16.56
N LYS A 42 -6.74 6.21 17.16
CA LYS A 42 -6.92 6.34 18.60
C LYS A 42 -8.37 5.99 18.96
N GLU A 43 -8.53 4.90 19.70
CA GLU A 43 -9.83 4.38 20.13
C GLU A 43 -10.63 5.44 20.91
N GLY A 44 -11.94 5.51 20.63
CA GLY A 44 -12.84 6.49 21.24
C GLY A 44 -12.60 7.96 20.85
N ALA A 45 -11.68 8.23 19.91
CA ALA A 45 -11.35 9.58 19.49
C ALA A 45 -11.35 9.72 17.96
N TYR A 46 -10.20 9.56 17.31
CA TYR A 46 -10.04 9.82 15.87
C TYR A 46 -9.06 8.86 15.20
N GLY A 47 -9.10 8.85 13.88
CA GLY A 47 -8.13 8.15 13.03
C GLY A 47 -7.63 9.05 11.92
N ILE A 48 -6.40 8.82 11.50
CA ILE A 48 -5.76 9.53 10.39
C ILE A 48 -5.06 8.49 9.53
N ARG A 49 -5.29 8.58 8.21
CA ARG A 49 -4.53 7.86 7.19
C ARG A 49 -4.12 8.85 6.12
N ILE A 50 -2.86 8.80 5.69
CA ILE A 50 -2.35 9.58 4.57
C ILE A 50 -1.91 8.59 3.52
N GLU A 51 -2.44 8.71 2.31
CA GLU A 51 -2.30 7.72 1.25
C GLU A 51 -1.94 8.40 -0.07
N ASN A 52 -0.86 7.93 -0.70
CA ASN A 52 -0.39 8.36 -2.01
C ASN A 52 -0.03 7.14 -2.88
N LEU A 53 -0.02 7.33 -4.19
CA LEU A 53 0.56 6.36 -5.14
C LEU A 53 1.98 6.78 -5.53
N VAL A 54 2.90 5.82 -5.58
CA VAL A 54 4.31 6.01 -5.95
C VAL A 54 4.74 4.97 -6.99
N THR A 55 5.77 5.30 -7.77
CA THR A 55 6.33 4.49 -8.87
C THR A 55 7.84 4.39 -8.78
#